data_AF-A0A9E5XNN5-F1
#
_entry.id   AF-A0A9E5XNN5-F1
#
_cell.length_a   1.000
_cell.length_b   1.000
_cell.length_c   1.000
_cell.angle_alpha   90.00
_cell.angle_beta   90.00
_cell.angle_gamma   90.00
#
_symmetry.space_group_name_H-M   'P 1'
#
loop_
_entity.id
_entity.type
_entity.pdbx_description
1 polymer ?
#
loop_
_entity_poly.entity_id
_entity_poly.type
_entity_poly.pdbx_seq_one_letter_code
_entity_poly.pdbx_strand_id
1 'polypeptide(L)'
;MRARAAWLGFGLTLWALLACNAPFRWRVTPTVSTPDLTLTALFQWPTPSPFTPGPAPAPATPSIALTPWGTPVIPTPTGPVRDAPTVYARRATVAPIIDGNLTDWPEEPWFEASHVIFGIEHWMGPSDASARFALMWNADALYLAARVTDDQYVQLATGFSLFKGDALEIVLDTDLPGDFTDATMNSDDYHLGFSPGYGEPGVRTEAYLWFPEALRGPRTLSVDIAARRVDQGYVVEIRLPWSLVDMTPQPGGYYGFAFRVSDNDAPGQQVQQSMVSNVPLPHVYNDPTTWGNLVLLP
;
A
#
# COMPACT_ATOMS: atom_id res chain seq x y z
N MET A 1 -37.56 -37.44 54.83
CA MET A 1 -36.78 -38.54 54.23
C MET A 1 -35.35 -38.44 54.73
N ARG A 2 -34.79 -39.57 55.15
CA ARG A 2 -33.42 -39.73 55.68
C ARG A 2 -32.40 -39.61 54.54
N ALA A 3 -31.25 -38.99 54.77
CA ALA A 3 -29.92 -39.60 54.54
C ALA A 3 -28.80 -38.70 55.07
N ARG A 4 -27.83 -39.34 55.72
CA ARG A 4 -26.62 -38.82 56.36
C ARG A 4 -25.39 -39.16 55.50
N ALA A 5 -24.34 -38.33 55.58
CA ALA A 5 -22.88 -38.63 55.55
C ALA A 5 -22.17 -37.35 55.01
N ALA A 6 -21.31 -36.57 55.69
CA ALA A 6 -20.18 -36.82 56.61
C ALA A 6 -19.10 -37.73 56.00
N TRP A 7 -17.79 -37.41 55.93
CA TRP A 7 -16.92 -36.31 56.39
C TRP A 7 -15.50 -36.60 55.81
N LEU A 8 -14.54 -35.69 56.04
CA LEU A 8 -13.06 -35.78 55.90
C LEU A 8 -12.46 -35.60 54.48
N GLY A 9 -11.47 -34.73 54.23
CA GLY A 9 -10.70 -33.83 55.10
C GLY A 9 -9.21 -33.82 54.74
N PHE A 10 -8.59 -32.63 54.78
CA PHE A 10 -7.15 -32.30 54.98
C PHE A 10 -6.13 -32.65 53.86
N GLY A 11 -5.12 -31.83 53.53
CA GLY A 11 -4.57 -30.56 54.07
C GLY A 11 -3.79 -29.80 52.96
N LEU A 12 -3.62 -28.46 52.99
CA LEU A 12 -2.60 -27.68 53.73
C LEU A 12 -1.21 -28.36 53.68
N THR A 13 -0.07 -27.78 53.31
CA THR A 13 0.50 -26.41 53.51
C THR A 13 1.89 -26.38 52.81
N LEU A 14 2.28 -25.30 52.12
CA LEU A 14 3.23 -24.24 52.56
C LEU A 14 4.71 -24.41 52.13
N TRP A 15 5.13 -23.40 51.35
CA TRP A 15 6.43 -22.73 51.24
C TRP A 15 7.55 -23.09 52.24
N ALA A 16 8.81 -23.17 51.74
CA ALA A 16 9.87 -22.18 52.02
C ALA A 16 11.31 -22.61 51.62
N LEU A 17 11.99 -21.68 50.93
CA LEU A 17 13.38 -21.19 51.14
C LEU A 17 14.62 -22.03 50.71
N LEU A 18 15.26 -21.48 49.66
CA LEU A 18 16.65 -20.97 49.60
C LEU A 18 17.81 -21.85 50.15
N ALA A 19 18.70 -22.28 49.23
CA ALA A 19 20.15 -22.25 49.47
C ALA A 19 20.93 -22.14 48.14
N CYS A 20 21.73 -21.07 48.06
CA CYS A 20 22.71 -20.76 47.04
C CYS A 20 23.75 -21.88 46.84
N ASN A 21 24.22 -22.08 45.61
CA ASN A 21 25.59 -22.51 45.33
C ASN A 21 25.98 -22.17 43.89
N ALA A 22 26.62 -21.01 43.71
CA ALA A 22 27.33 -20.64 42.51
C ALA A 22 28.83 -20.95 42.69
N PRO A 23 29.46 -21.78 41.84
CA PRO A 23 30.90 -21.79 41.74
C PRO A 23 31.36 -20.70 40.76
N PHE A 24 31.84 -19.63 41.36
CA PHE A 24 32.85 -18.68 40.88
C PHE A 24 33.63 -19.18 39.64
N ARG A 25 33.43 -18.55 38.48
CA ARG A 25 34.33 -18.69 37.33
C ARG A 25 35.11 -17.39 37.15
N TRP A 26 36.42 -17.53 37.22
CA TRP A 26 37.45 -16.51 37.15
C TRP A 26 37.30 -15.61 35.92
N ARG A 27 37.30 -14.28 36.14
CA ARG A 27 37.59 -13.31 35.08
C ARG A 27 39.06 -13.47 34.69
N VAL A 28 39.31 -13.88 33.45
CA VAL A 28 40.64 -13.74 32.84
C VAL A 28 40.82 -12.26 32.51
N THR A 29 41.75 -11.59 33.18
CA THR A 29 42.21 -10.27 32.80
C THR A 29 43.01 -10.41 31.49
N PRO A 30 42.70 -9.67 30.42
CA PRO A 30 43.58 -9.65 29.27
C PRO A 30 44.88 -8.95 29.67
N THR A 31 46.00 -9.67 29.58
CA THR A 31 47.34 -9.09 29.67
C THR A 31 47.56 -8.20 28.46
N VAL A 32 47.67 -6.89 28.69
CA VAL A 32 48.17 -5.96 27.70
C VAL A 32 49.67 -6.23 27.53
N SER A 33 50.05 -6.83 26.41
CA SER A 33 51.44 -6.89 25.99
C SER A 33 51.86 -5.50 25.53
N THR A 34 52.67 -4.79 26.32
CA THR A 34 53.45 -3.65 25.84
C THR A 34 54.63 -4.19 25.03
N PRO A 35 54.77 -3.87 23.74
CA PRO A 35 56.02 -4.14 23.04
C PRO A 35 57.06 -3.11 23.50
N ASP A 36 58.11 -3.59 24.17
CA ASP A 36 59.40 -2.90 24.27
C ASP A 36 59.97 -2.77 22.86
N LEU A 37 59.79 -1.60 22.24
CA LEU A 37 60.50 -1.25 21.02
C LEU A 37 61.75 -0.46 21.39
N THR A 38 62.90 -1.09 21.20
CA THR A 38 64.21 -0.45 21.26
C THR A 38 64.32 0.62 20.17
N LEU A 39 64.94 1.74 20.55
CA LEU A 39 65.09 2.98 19.77
C LEU A 39 66.08 2.82 18.59
N THR A 40 65.91 1.83 17.71
CA THR A 40 66.82 1.58 16.58
C THR A 40 66.09 1.29 15.26
N ALA A 41 64.79 1.63 15.17
CA ALA A 41 63.96 1.37 13.98
C ALA A 41 63.36 2.64 13.34
N LEU A 42 64.00 3.80 13.44
CA LEU A 42 63.44 5.08 12.95
C LEU A 42 63.97 5.57 11.58
N PHE A 43 64.83 4.83 10.88
CA PHE A 43 65.27 5.24 9.54
C PHE A 43 65.44 4.05 8.59
N GLN A 44 64.33 3.54 8.08
CA GLN A 44 64.31 2.80 6.80
C GLN A 44 63.60 3.66 5.76
N TRP A 45 64.31 3.96 4.68
CA TRP A 45 63.74 4.66 3.53
C TRP A 45 62.82 3.67 2.79
N PRO A 46 61.55 4.03 2.51
CA PRO A 46 60.66 3.13 1.80
C PRO A 46 61.15 2.95 0.36
N THR A 47 61.41 1.70 -0.02
CA THR A 47 61.48 1.28 -1.42
C THR A 47 60.13 1.56 -2.10
N PRO A 48 60.10 2.20 -3.29
CA PRO A 48 58.84 2.44 -3.98
C PRO A 48 58.25 1.11 -4.45
N SER A 49 57.04 0.79 -3.95
CA SER A 49 56.24 -0.31 -4.47
C SER A 49 55.84 -0.04 -5.92
N PRO A 50 55.79 -1.06 -6.80
CA PRO A 50 55.24 -0.88 -8.14
C PRO A 50 53.77 -0.45 -8.04
N PHE A 51 53.43 0.64 -8.71
CA PHE A 51 52.05 1.10 -8.88
C PHE A 51 51.28 0.06 -9.69
N THR A 52 50.46 -0.75 -9.02
CA THR A 52 49.31 -1.41 -9.66
C THR A 52 48.20 -0.38 -9.81
N PRO A 53 47.75 -0.04 -11.02
CA PRO A 53 46.55 0.76 -11.18
C PRO A 53 45.38 0.03 -10.52
N GLY A 54 44.71 0.67 -9.57
CA GLY A 54 43.44 0.18 -9.04
C GLY A 54 42.40 0.09 -10.17
N PRO A 55 41.37 -0.79 -10.05
CA PRO A 55 40.30 -0.84 -11.03
C PRO A 55 39.73 0.57 -11.22
N ALA A 56 39.57 0.96 -12.49
CA ALA A 56 38.98 2.24 -12.84
C ALA A 56 37.64 2.38 -12.10
N PRO A 57 37.32 3.57 -11.54
CA PRO A 57 36.00 3.80 -10.97
C PRO A 57 34.98 3.45 -12.04
N ALA A 58 33.99 2.63 -11.66
CA ALA A 58 32.87 2.33 -12.53
C ALA A 58 32.31 3.66 -13.09
N PRO A 59 31.91 3.72 -14.38
CA PRO A 59 31.25 4.91 -14.90
C PRO A 59 30.14 5.28 -13.93
N ALA A 60 30.14 6.52 -13.44
CA ALA A 60 29.02 7.00 -12.65
C ALA A 60 27.76 6.78 -13.49
N THR A 61 26.87 5.91 -13.02
CA THR A 61 25.52 5.80 -13.58
C THR A 61 24.98 7.23 -13.61
N PRO A 62 24.47 7.74 -14.74
CA PRO A 62 23.87 9.06 -14.76
C PRO A 62 22.74 9.07 -13.73
N SER A 63 22.99 9.73 -12.60
CA SER A 63 21.92 10.11 -11.69
C SER A 63 21.13 11.16 -12.45
N ILE A 64 19.95 10.76 -12.93
CA ILE A 64 18.98 11.72 -13.45
C ILE A 64 18.61 12.58 -12.24
N ALA A 65 19.20 13.77 -12.16
CA ALA A 65 18.74 14.77 -11.21
C ALA A 65 17.31 15.11 -11.60
N LEU A 66 16.34 14.58 -10.84
CA LEU A 66 14.95 14.98 -10.94
C LEU A 66 14.92 16.48 -10.66
N THR A 67 14.68 17.28 -11.70
CA THR A 67 14.39 18.69 -11.54
C THR A 67 13.24 18.82 -10.54
N PRO A 68 13.33 19.73 -9.54
CA PRO A 68 12.21 19.96 -8.63
C PRO A 68 10.96 20.29 -9.45
N TRP A 69 9.97 19.41 -9.39
CA TRP A 69 8.70 19.59 -10.08
C TRP A 69 8.04 20.86 -9.54
N GLY A 70 7.81 21.85 -10.40
CA GLY A 70 7.09 23.07 -10.01
C GLY A 70 5.70 22.75 -9.45
N THR A 71 5.14 23.66 -8.66
CA THR A 71 3.77 23.54 -8.16
C THR A 71 2.83 23.33 -9.34
N PRO A 72 2.03 22.24 -9.37
CA PRO A 72 1.13 21.99 -10.49
C PRO A 72 0.09 23.11 -10.59
N VAL A 73 -0.15 23.59 -11.81
CA VAL A 73 -1.25 24.51 -12.09
C VAL A 73 -2.54 23.69 -12.04
N ILE A 74 -3.41 24.00 -11.07
CA ILE A 74 -4.71 23.37 -10.95
C ILE A 74 -5.61 23.96 -12.05
N PRO A 75 -6.14 23.14 -12.99
CA PRO A 75 -7.04 23.61 -14.02
C PRO A 75 -8.33 24.16 -13.39
N THR A 76 -8.90 25.22 -13.97
CA THR A 76 -10.23 25.68 -13.57
C THR A 76 -11.28 24.72 -14.14
N PRO A 77 -12.22 24.21 -13.33
CA PRO A 77 -13.28 23.34 -13.84
C PRO A 77 -14.10 24.06 -14.91
N THR A 78 -14.38 23.37 -16.00
CA THR A 78 -15.27 23.86 -17.08
C THR A 78 -16.73 23.45 -16.86
N GLY A 79 -17.01 22.60 -15.87
CA GLY A 79 -18.32 22.05 -15.55
C GLY A 79 -18.54 21.94 -14.03
N PRO A 80 -19.63 21.28 -13.60
CA PRO A 80 -19.90 21.06 -12.19
C PRO A 80 -18.83 20.13 -11.57
N VAL A 81 -18.60 20.30 -10.27
CA VAL A 81 -17.62 19.55 -9.48
C VAL A 81 -18.31 19.06 -8.21
N ARG A 82 -18.01 17.85 -7.77
CA ARG A 82 -18.57 17.29 -6.53
C ARG A 82 -18.11 18.12 -5.34
N ASP A 83 -19.01 18.38 -4.39
CA ASP A 83 -18.65 18.90 -3.06
C ASP A 83 -18.08 17.78 -2.20
N ALA A 84 -16.94 17.24 -2.63
CA ALA A 84 -16.29 16.05 -2.10
C ALA A 84 -14.77 16.14 -2.35
N PRO A 85 -13.96 15.28 -1.70
CA PRO A 85 -12.50 15.28 -1.88
C PRO A 85 -12.09 15.22 -3.35
N THR A 86 -11.11 16.05 -3.70
CA THR A 86 -10.53 16.09 -5.05
C THR A 86 -9.13 15.53 -5.03
N VAL A 87 -8.86 14.58 -5.91
CA VAL A 87 -7.53 14.00 -6.14
C VAL A 87 -7.02 14.40 -7.52
N TYR A 88 -5.69 14.42 -7.65
CA TYR A 88 -5.01 14.89 -8.84
C TYR A 88 -4.11 13.79 -9.40
N ALA A 89 -4.28 13.46 -10.68
CA ALA A 89 -3.33 12.64 -11.41
C ALA A 89 -2.35 13.55 -12.16
N ARG A 90 -1.05 13.40 -11.91
CA ARG A 90 -0.02 14.13 -12.67
C ARG A 90 0.20 13.50 -14.03
N ARG A 91 0.42 14.31 -15.07
CA ARG A 91 0.76 13.76 -16.39
C ARG A 91 2.16 13.15 -16.36
N ALA A 92 2.25 11.85 -16.65
CA ALA A 92 3.48 11.09 -16.77
C ALA A 92 4.12 11.35 -18.14
N THR A 93 5.28 12.01 -18.15
CA THR A 93 6.12 12.13 -19.36
C THR A 93 6.92 10.84 -19.62
N VAL A 94 7.24 10.13 -18.54
CA VAL A 94 7.75 8.76 -18.53
C VAL A 94 6.78 7.95 -17.68
N ALA A 95 6.22 6.88 -18.24
CA ALA A 95 5.31 6.01 -17.51
C ALA A 95 6.06 5.27 -16.38
N PRO A 96 5.46 5.11 -15.19
CA PRO A 96 6.05 4.30 -14.14
C PRO A 96 6.13 2.83 -14.57
N ILE A 97 7.13 2.12 -14.06
CA ILE A 97 7.31 0.69 -14.26
C ILE A 97 6.50 -0.03 -13.19
N ILE A 98 5.54 -0.85 -13.60
CA ILE A 98 4.68 -1.59 -12.67
C ILE A 98 5.46 -2.81 -12.14
N ASP A 99 6.24 -2.63 -11.07
CA ASP A 99 7.13 -3.66 -10.50
C ASP A 99 7.07 -3.80 -8.97
N GLY A 100 6.23 -3.02 -8.29
CA GLY A 100 6.07 -2.99 -6.84
C GLY A 100 7.10 -2.11 -6.14
N ASN A 101 7.84 -1.27 -6.88
CA ASN A 101 8.84 -0.36 -6.36
C ASN A 101 8.51 1.11 -6.67
N LEU A 102 8.06 1.81 -5.63
CA LEU A 102 7.54 3.18 -5.72
C LEU A 102 8.59 4.29 -5.95
N THR A 103 9.79 3.97 -6.44
CA THR A 103 10.91 4.94 -6.59
C THR A 103 10.75 5.89 -7.77
N ASP A 104 9.95 5.53 -8.76
CA ASP A 104 9.60 6.32 -9.94
C ASP A 104 8.32 7.17 -9.75
N TRP A 105 7.67 7.05 -8.59
CA TRP A 105 6.53 7.85 -8.18
C TRP A 105 6.94 9.22 -7.66
N PRO A 106 6.06 10.24 -7.73
CA PRO A 106 6.39 11.56 -7.24
C PRO A 106 6.37 11.54 -5.71
N GLU A 107 7.16 12.42 -5.08
CA GLU A 107 7.08 12.61 -3.63
C GLU A 107 5.70 13.11 -3.20
N GLU A 108 5.04 13.97 -4.01
CA GLU A 108 3.69 14.51 -3.75
C GLU A 108 2.95 14.91 -5.07
N PRO A 109 1.60 14.92 -5.08
CA PRO A 109 0.72 14.61 -3.96
C PRO A 109 0.48 13.12 -3.77
N TRP A 110 0.47 12.69 -2.52
CA TRP A 110 -0.14 11.45 -2.04
C TRP A 110 -1.41 11.79 -1.25
N PHE A 111 -2.50 11.10 -1.54
CA PHE A 111 -3.81 11.29 -0.91
C PHE A 111 -4.07 10.22 0.14
N GLU A 112 -4.76 10.61 1.20
CA GLU A 112 -5.16 9.69 2.27
C GLU A 112 -6.45 8.96 1.90
N ALA A 113 -6.52 7.68 2.22
CA ALA A 113 -7.72 6.86 2.26
C ALA A 113 -7.83 6.25 3.66
N SER A 114 -8.43 7.04 4.56
CA SER A 114 -8.52 6.72 6.00
C SER A 114 -9.93 6.89 6.55
N HIS A 115 -10.92 7.21 5.70
CA HIS A 115 -12.31 7.27 6.13
C HIS A 115 -12.91 5.87 6.11
N VAL A 116 -13.27 5.34 7.27
CA VAL A 116 -13.96 4.05 7.35
C VAL A 116 -15.40 4.22 6.86
N ILE A 117 -15.76 3.48 5.82
CA ILE A 117 -17.07 3.55 5.15
C ILE A 117 -17.88 2.25 5.28
N PHE A 118 -17.25 1.18 5.78
CA PHE A 118 -17.89 -0.10 6.09
C PHE A 118 -17.19 -0.73 7.30
N GLY A 119 -17.95 -1.38 8.17
CA GLY A 119 -17.40 -2.21 9.25
C GLY A 119 -16.57 -1.47 10.31
N ILE A 120 -16.99 -0.26 10.70
CA ILE A 120 -16.29 0.55 11.72
C ILE A 120 -16.11 -0.18 13.05
N GLU A 121 -17.01 -1.11 13.39
CA GLU A 121 -16.94 -1.96 14.57
C GLU A 121 -15.80 -3.00 14.53
N HIS A 122 -15.27 -3.28 13.34
CA HIS A 122 -14.13 -4.15 13.11
C HIS A 122 -12.82 -3.38 12.99
N TRP A 123 -12.89 -2.07 12.72
CA TRP A 123 -11.70 -1.24 12.50
C TRP A 123 -11.06 -0.76 13.79
N MET A 124 -9.80 -1.15 14.05
CA MET A 124 -9.11 -0.89 15.31
C MET A 124 -8.19 0.34 15.30
N GLY A 125 -8.10 1.07 14.19
CA GLY A 125 -7.30 2.27 14.04
C GLY A 125 -6.53 2.33 12.72
N PRO A 126 -5.76 3.40 12.43
CA PRO A 126 -5.05 3.50 11.16
C PRO A 126 -3.98 2.41 10.93
N SER A 127 -3.53 1.73 11.99
CA SER A 127 -2.61 0.60 11.88
C SER A 127 -3.28 -0.72 11.51
N ASP A 128 -4.60 -0.79 11.65
CA ASP A 128 -5.45 -1.93 11.28
C ASP A 128 -5.72 -1.85 9.78
N ALA A 129 -6.38 -0.80 9.31
CA ALA A 129 -6.48 -0.50 7.87
C ALA A 129 -6.38 1.00 7.58
N SER A 130 -5.43 1.39 6.73
CA SER A 130 -5.39 2.72 6.11
C SER A 130 -4.55 2.70 4.83
N ALA A 131 -4.71 3.68 3.96
CA ALA A 131 -3.87 3.77 2.78
C ALA A 131 -3.49 5.21 2.41
N ARG A 132 -2.33 5.34 1.77
CA ARG A 132 -1.98 6.52 0.97
C ARG A 132 -1.86 6.10 -0.48
N PHE A 133 -2.31 6.93 -1.41
CA PHE A 133 -2.19 6.64 -2.84
C PHE A 133 -1.79 7.86 -3.66
N ALA A 134 -1.13 7.61 -4.78
CA ALA A 134 -0.78 8.61 -5.77
C ALA A 134 -1.31 8.19 -7.13
N LEU A 135 -1.60 9.18 -7.98
CA LEU A 135 -2.09 8.96 -9.33
C LEU A 135 -1.17 9.65 -10.33
N MET A 136 -0.89 8.96 -11.42
CA MET A 136 -0.37 9.56 -12.63
C MET A 136 -1.26 9.17 -13.81
N TRP A 137 -1.13 9.88 -14.93
CA TRP A 137 -1.81 9.52 -16.16
C TRP A 137 -0.99 9.86 -17.39
N ASN A 138 -1.23 9.17 -18.49
CA ASN A 138 -0.81 9.62 -19.81
C ASN A 138 -1.90 9.33 -20.83
N ALA A 139 -1.59 9.45 -22.12
CA ALA A 139 -2.57 9.19 -23.18
C ALA A 139 -3.10 7.74 -23.20
N ASP A 140 -2.36 6.80 -22.62
CA ASP A 140 -2.65 5.37 -22.71
C ASP A 140 -3.35 4.80 -21.47
N ALA A 141 -3.01 5.29 -20.28
CA ALA A 141 -3.48 4.73 -19.02
C ALA A 141 -3.56 5.72 -17.86
N LEU A 142 -4.41 5.36 -16.88
CA LEU A 142 -4.30 5.81 -15.50
C LEU A 142 -3.33 4.89 -14.76
N TYR A 143 -2.47 5.49 -13.94
CA TYR A 143 -1.56 4.77 -13.07
C TYR A 143 -1.93 5.08 -11.63
N LEU A 144 -1.95 4.04 -10.79
CA LEU A 144 -2.19 4.16 -9.35
C LEU A 144 -1.07 3.47 -8.60
N ALA A 145 -0.51 4.15 -7.59
CA ALA A 145 0.30 3.54 -6.56
C ALA A 145 -0.40 3.67 -5.22
N ALA A 146 -0.35 2.62 -4.41
CA ALA A 146 -0.86 2.62 -3.05
C ALA A 146 0.19 2.08 -2.09
N ARG A 147 0.24 2.70 -0.90
CA ARG A 147 0.88 2.18 0.31
C ARG A 147 -0.26 1.88 1.28
N VAL A 148 -0.54 0.60 1.48
CA VAL A 148 -1.58 0.14 2.40
C VAL A 148 -0.91 -0.26 3.71
N THR A 149 -1.37 0.36 4.79
CA THR A 149 -1.10 -0.09 6.17
C THR A 149 -2.17 -1.10 6.53
N ASP A 150 -1.73 -2.28 6.90
CA ASP A 150 -2.55 -3.46 7.18
C ASP A 150 -1.77 -4.30 8.19
N ASP A 151 -2.39 -4.67 9.31
CA ASP A 151 -1.77 -5.51 10.34
C ASP A 151 -1.86 -7.00 10.02
N GLN A 152 -2.81 -7.43 9.19
CA GLN A 152 -2.98 -8.84 8.86
C GLN A 152 -3.62 -9.16 7.49
N TYR A 153 -2.84 -8.98 6.42
CA TYR A 153 -3.17 -9.48 5.08
C TYR A 153 -3.76 -10.91 4.96
N VAL A 154 -5.04 -11.00 4.58
CA VAL A 154 -5.79 -12.17 4.11
C VAL A 154 -6.55 -11.88 2.80
N GLN A 155 -5.88 -12.11 1.68
CA GLN A 155 -6.50 -12.13 0.35
C GLN A 155 -6.63 -13.56 -0.21
N LEU A 156 -7.76 -14.20 0.06
CA LEU A 156 -8.10 -15.53 -0.47
C LEU A 156 -9.28 -15.51 -1.44
N ALA A 157 -9.92 -14.36 -1.62
CA ALA A 157 -11.07 -14.18 -2.49
C ALA A 157 -10.63 -13.94 -3.95
N THR A 158 -11.51 -14.26 -4.90
CA THR A 158 -11.24 -14.12 -6.34
C THR A 158 -12.53 -13.73 -7.08
N GLY A 159 -12.37 -13.26 -8.31
CA GLY A 159 -13.45 -12.92 -9.22
C GLY A 159 -14.44 -11.94 -8.62
N PHE A 160 -15.73 -12.24 -8.74
CA PHE A 160 -16.79 -11.38 -8.21
C PHE A 160 -16.68 -11.12 -6.70
N SER A 161 -16.07 -12.03 -5.93
CA SER A 161 -15.96 -11.91 -4.47
C SER A 161 -14.67 -11.21 -4.01
N LEU A 162 -13.88 -10.60 -4.90
CA LEU A 162 -12.56 -10.02 -4.59
C LEU A 162 -12.56 -9.11 -3.35
N PHE A 163 -13.63 -8.37 -3.13
CA PHE A 163 -13.85 -7.47 -2.00
C PHE A 163 -13.89 -8.16 -0.63
N LYS A 164 -13.95 -9.50 -0.58
CA LYS A 164 -13.96 -10.31 0.65
C LYS A 164 -12.55 -10.70 1.15
N GLY A 165 -11.52 -10.04 0.66
CA GLY A 165 -10.17 -10.10 1.18
C GLY A 165 -9.53 -8.73 1.02
N ASP A 166 -8.23 -8.61 1.30
CA ASP A 166 -7.55 -7.33 1.11
C ASP A 166 -7.45 -6.98 -0.37
N ALA A 167 -8.24 -5.99 -0.76
CA ALA A 167 -8.42 -5.61 -2.14
C ALA A 167 -8.54 -4.10 -2.27
N LEU A 168 -8.00 -3.58 -3.35
CA LEU A 168 -8.16 -2.18 -3.74
C LEU A 168 -9.38 -2.09 -4.64
N GLU A 169 -10.14 -1.01 -4.53
CA GLU A 169 -11.26 -0.74 -5.41
C GLU A 169 -11.23 0.71 -5.90
N ILE A 170 -11.62 0.91 -7.15
CA ILE A 170 -11.94 2.24 -7.67
C ILE A 170 -13.37 2.26 -8.18
N VAL A 171 -14.04 3.39 -7.93
CA VAL A 171 -15.17 3.82 -8.75
C VAL A 171 -14.73 5.00 -9.59
N LEU A 172 -15.18 5.03 -10.85
CA LEU A 172 -14.82 6.05 -11.83
C LEU A 172 -16.07 6.37 -12.67
N ASP A 173 -16.43 7.65 -12.67
CA ASP A 173 -17.45 8.22 -13.55
C ASP A 173 -16.69 8.97 -14.65
N THR A 174 -16.84 8.49 -15.89
CA THR A 174 -16.09 8.98 -17.04
C THR A 174 -16.75 10.16 -17.76
N ASP A 175 -17.99 10.53 -17.41
CA ASP A 175 -18.73 11.68 -17.95
C ASP A 175 -19.45 12.50 -16.86
N LEU A 176 -18.71 12.83 -15.79
CA LEU A 176 -19.21 13.59 -14.64
C LEU A 176 -20.09 14.82 -14.99
N PRO A 177 -19.76 15.65 -16.00
CA PRO A 177 -20.63 16.78 -16.37
C PRO A 177 -21.93 16.36 -17.08
N GLY A 178 -21.94 15.23 -17.78
CA GLY A 178 -23.04 14.74 -18.60
C GLY A 178 -24.26 14.32 -17.79
N ASP A 179 -24.04 13.72 -16.62
CA ASP A 179 -25.09 13.20 -15.75
C ASP A 179 -24.86 13.56 -14.27
N PHE A 180 -24.21 14.70 -14.00
CA PHE A 180 -23.81 15.16 -12.66
C PHE A 180 -24.83 14.94 -11.52
N THR A 181 -26.13 14.99 -11.77
CA THR A 181 -27.15 14.80 -10.71
C THR A 181 -27.74 13.39 -10.65
N ASP A 182 -27.31 12.46 -11.49
CA ASP A 182 -27.80 11.08 -11.48
C ASP A 182 -27.14 10.27 -10.37
N ALA A 183 -27.99 9.67 -9.52
CA ALA A 183 -27.59 8.81 -8.40
C ALA A 183 -27.59 7.33 -8.79
N THR A 184 -27.86 7.01 -10.05
CA THR A 184 -27.88 5.64 -10.55
C THR A 184 -26.71 5.44 -11.49
N MET A 185 -25.89 4.43 -11.24
CA MET A 185 -24.77 4.13 -12.13
C MET A 185 -25.25 3.78 -13.56
N ASN A 186 -24.54 4.28 -14.57
CA ASN A 186 -24.86 4.09 -15.98
C ASN A 186 -23.63 3.58 -16.80
N SER A 187 -23.71 3.49 -18.13
CA SER A 187 -22.64 2.93 -18.97
C SER A 187 -21.27 3.63 -18.90
N ASP A 188 -21.19 4.86 -18.42
CA ASP A 188 -19.96 5.65 -18.22
C ASP A 188 -19.37 5.51 -16.81
N ASP A 189 -20.06 4.79 -15.92
CA ASP A 189 -19.63 4.48 -14.58
C ASP A 189 -18.95 3.11 -14.51
N TYR A 190 -17.86 3.04 -13.76
CA TYR A 190 -17.06 1.84 -13.63
C TYR A 190 -16.76 1.54 -12.17
N HIS A 191 -16.90 0.28 -11.78
CA HIS A 191 -16.47 -0.24 -10.48
C HIS A 191 -15.50 -1.38 -10.69
N LEU A 192 -14.23 -1.16 -10.34
CA LEU A 192 -13.16 -2.12 -10.48
C LEU A 192 -12.57 -2.53 -9.13
N GLY A 193 -12.15 -3.79 -9.06
CA GLY A 193 -11.41 -4.35 -7.94
C GLY A 193 -10.06 -4.90 -8.38
N PHE A 194 -9.09 -4.82 -7.48
CA PHE A 194 -7.74 -5.28 -7.68
C PHE A 194 -7.26 -6.05 -6.44
N SER A 195 -6.88 -7.31 -6.65
CA SER A 195 -6.20 -8.11 -5.64
C SER A 195 -4.70 -7.88 -5.74
N PRO A 196 -4.03 -7.47 -4.64
CA PRO A 196 -2.58 -7.40 -4.57
C PRO A 196 -1.91 -8.77 -4.69
N GLY A 197 -2.65 -9.88 -4.55
CA GLY A 197 -2.14 -11.24 -4.70
C GLY A 197 -2.92 -12.26 -3.89
N TYR A 198 -3.09 -13.47 -4.41
CA TYR A 198 -3.69 -14.57 -3.69
C TYR A 198 -2.73 -15.11 -2.61
N GLY A 199 -3.10 -14.92 -1.35
CA GLY A 199 -2.40 -15.39 -0.16
C GLY A 199 -1.15 -14.59 0.21
N GLU A 200 -0.48 -13.96 -0.76
CA GLU A 200 0.68 -13.10 -0.54
C GLU A 200 0.75 -12.01 -1.62
N PRO A 201 1.07 -10.74 -1.29
CA PRO A 201 1.24 -9.70 -2.29
C PRO A 201 2.25 -10.08 -3.38
N GLY A 202 1.89 -9.83 -4.64
CA GLY A 202 2.66 -10.15 -5.83
C GLY A 202 2.44 -11.56 -6.38
N VAL A 203 1.74 -12.44 -5.66
CA VAL A 203 1.44 -13.81 -6.12
C VAL A 203 0.05 -13.86 -6.73
N ARG A 204 -0.09 -14.16 -8.03
CA ARG A 204 -1.40 -14.22 -8.72
C ARG A 204 -2.27 -12.98 -8.42
N THR A 205 -1.79 -11.81 -8.81
CA THR A 205 -2.59 -10.59 -8.82
C THR A 205 -3.84 -10.78 -9.71
N GLU A 206 -4.91 -10.06 -9.39
CA GLU A 206 -6.19 -10.19 -10.10
C GLU A 206 -6.84 -8.81 -10.26
N ALA A 207 -7.45 -8.56 -11.42
CA ALA A 207 -8.37 -7.44 -11.62
C ALA A 207 -9.76 -7.96 -11.98
N TYR A 208 -10.80 -7.33 -11.47
CA TYR A 208 -12.19 -7.67 -11.78
C TYR A 208 -13.02 -6.40 -12.03
N LEU A 209 -13.85 -6.41 -13.07
CA LEU A 209 -14.82 -5.36 -13.36
C LEU A 209 -16.19 -5.81 -12.84
N TRP A 210 -16.75 -5.09 -11.87
CA TRP A 210 -18.10 -5.36 -11.33
C TRP A 210 -19.20 -4.64 -12.09
N PHE A 211 -18.90 -3.43 -12.56
CA PHE A 211 -19.84 -2.55 -13.25
C PHE A 211 -19.12 -1.79 -14.37
N PRO A 212 -19.73 -1.58 -15.56
CA PRO A 212 -21.13 -1.87 -15.91
C PRO A 212 -21.44 -3.38 -16.00
N GLU A 213 -22.65 -3.76 -15.59
CA GLU A 213 -23.05 -5.17 -15.50
C GLU A 213 -22.90 -5.93 -16.83
N ALA A 214 -23.18 -5.26 -17.96
CA ALA A 214 -23.04 -5.84 -19.29
C ALA A 214 -21.60 -6.23 -19.64
N LEU A 215 -20.61 -5.60 -19.01
CA LEU A 215 -19.18 -5.87 -19.23
C LEU A 215 -18.56 -6.66 -18.08
N ARG A 216 -19.31 -6.99 -17.03
CA ARG A 216 -18.78 -7.60 -15.79
C ARG A 216 -17.90 -8.82 -16.08
N GLY A 217 -16.77 -8.91 -15.40
CA GLY A 217 -15.89 -10.07 -15.49
C GLY A 217 -14.42 -9.79 -15.18
N PRO A 218 -13.57 -10.82 -15.32
CA PRO A 218 -12.13 -10.69 -15.05
C PRO A 218 -11.47 -9.70 -16.02
N ARG A 219 -10.44 -9.01 -15.51
CA ARG A 219 -9.62 -8.02 -16.22
C ARG A 219 -8.12 -8.21 -16.02
N THR A 220 -7.71 -9.28 -15.36
CA THR A 220 -6.30 -9.58 -15.02
C THR A 220 -5.34 -9.58 -16.21
N LEU A 221 -5.80 -9.89 -17.42
CA LEU A 221 -4.96 -9.85 -18.63
C LEU A 221 -4.90 -8.47 -19.30
N SER A 222 -5.70 -7.52 -18.82
CA SER A 222 -5.86 -6.18 -19.39
C SER A 222 -5.37 -5.08 -18.45
N VAL A 223 -5.04 -5.42 -17.20
CA VAL A 223 -4.55 -4.51 -16.17
C VAL A 223 -3.22 -5.07 -15.68
N ASP A 224 -2.18 -4.23 -15.72
CA ASP A 224 -0.90 -4.61 -15.14
C ASP A 224 -0.94 -4.27 -13.65
N ILE A 225 -0.62 -5.25 -12.80
CA ILE A 225 -0.59 -5.10 -11.34
C ILE A 225 0.71 -5.70 -10.82
N ALA A 226 1.44 -4.91 -10.03
CA ALA A 226 2.54 -5.39 -9.22
C ALA A 226 2.26 -5.04 -7.75
N ALA A 227 2.64 -5.92 -6.85
CA ALA A 227 2.49 -5.69 -5.42
C ALA A 227 3.61 -6.37 -4.65
N ARG A 228 3.90 -5.83 -3.48
CA ARG A 228 4.98 -6.32 -2.61
C ARG A 228 4.64 -6.05 -1.16
N ARG A 229 4.91 -7.02 -0.29
CA ARG A 229 4.84 -6.84 1.15
C ARG A 229 5.91 -5.86 1.65
N VAL A 230 5.55 -5.00 2.60
CA VAL A 230 6.47 -4.11 3.31
C VAL A 230 6.28 -4.28 4.82
N ASP A 231 7.08 -3.60 5.64
CA ASP A 231 7.08 -3.79 7.10
C ASP A 231 5.70 -3.54 7.75
N GLN A 232 4.92 -2.59 7.21
CA GLN A 232 3.59 -2.23 7.70
C GLN A 232 2.57 -2.34 6.57
N GLY A 233 2.23 -3.58 6.18
CA GLY A 233 1.28 -3.87 5.11
C GLY A 233 1.93 -4.14 3.76
N TYR A 234 1.48 -3.47 2.71
CA TYR A 234 1.90 -3.75 1.34
C TYR A 234 1.85 -2.53 0.43
N VAL A 235 2.58 -2.60 -0.68
CA VAL A 235 2.51 -1.63 -1.77
C VAL A 235 1.92 -2.27 -3.01
N VAL A 236 1.19 -1.48 -3.79
CA VAL A 236 0.57 -1.89 -5.04
C VAL A 236 0.81 -0.82 -6.09
N GLU A 237 1.11 -1.25 -7.32
CA GLU A 237 1.11 -0.43 -8.52
C GLU A 237 0.15 -1.02 -9.54
N ILE A 238 -0.62 -0.16 -10.20
CA ILE A 238 -1.65 -0.53 -11.17
C ILE A 238 -1.49 0.35 -12.39
N ARG A 239 -1.48 -0.26 -13.58
CA ARG A 239 -1.71 0.41 -14.86
C ARG A 239 -3.08 -0.01 -15.39
N LEU A 240 -4.00 0.96 -15.43
CA LEU A 240 -5.35 0.80 -15.96
C LEU A 240 -5.45 1.49 -17.33
N PRO A 241 -5.50 0.73 -18.44
CA PRO A 241 -5.66 1.32 -19.76
C PRO A 241 -7.00 2.04 -19.89
N TRP A 242 -7.01 3.23 -20.48
CA TRP A 242 -8.24 4.02 -20.63
C TRP A 242 -9.29 3.33 -21.51
N SER A 243 -8.84 2.50 -22.46
CA SER A 243 -9.71 1.68 -23.30
C SER A 243 -10.54 0.66 -22.52
N LEU A 244 -10.15 0.31 -21.29
CA LEU A 244 -10.93 -0.58 -20.43
C LEU A 244 -12.19 0.10 -19.91
N VAL A 245 -12.13 1.42 -19.74
CA VAL A 245 -13.21 2.28 -19.23
C VAL A 245 -13.80 3.20 -20.32
N ASP A 246 -13.64 2.82 -21.60
CA ASP A 246 -14.11 3.56 -22.79
C ASP A 246 -13.88 5.08 -22.76
N MET A 247 -12.78 5.51 -22.15
CA MET A 247 -12.51 6.92 -21.89
C MET A 247 -11.36 7.42 -22.78
N THR A 248 -11.49 8.65 -23.30
CA THR A 248 -10.36 9.39 -23.86
C THR A 248 -9.95 10.49 -22.89
N PRO A 249 -8.77 10.41 -22.24
CA PRO A 249 -8.40 11.35 -21.20
C PRO A 249 -8.18 12.76 -21.76
N GLN A 250 -8.70 13.77 -21.06
CA GLN A 250 -8.49 15.17 -21.41
C GLN A 250 -7.56 15.84 -20.39
N PRO A 251 -6.48 16.54 -20.82
CA PRO A 251 -5.73 17.41 -19.93
C PRO A 251 -6.67 18.46 -19.31
N GLY A 252 -6.68 18.56 -18.00
CA GLY A 252 -7.59 19.41 -17.24
C GLY A 252 -8.99 18.83 -17.01
N GLY A 253 -9.25 17.60 -17.45
CA GLY A 253 -10.54 16.93 -17.29
C GLY A 253 -10.89 16.62 -15.83
N TYR A 254 -12.19 16.67 -15.54
CA TYR A 254 -12.79 16.33 -14.25
C TYR A 254 -13.68 15.10 -14.41
N TYR A 255 -13.52 14.15 -13.50
CA TYR A 255 -14.19 12.84 -13.50
C TYR A 255 -14.65 12.52 -12.07
N GLY A 256 -15.70 11.73 -11.91
CA GLY A 256 -16.08 11.25 -10.57
C GLY A 256 -15.15 10.12 -10.15
N PHE A 257 -14.70 10.09 -8.90
CA PHE A 257 -13.71 9.12 -8.45
C PHE A 257 -13.75 8.83 -6.95
N ALA A 258 -13.57 7.57 -6.58
CA ALA A 258 -13.15 7.20 -5.23
C ALA A 258 -12.24 5.98 -5.25
N PHE A 259 -11.23 6.00 -4.38
CA PHE A 259 -10.32 4.90 -4.08
C PHE A 259 -10.65 4.32 -2.71
N ARG A 260 -10.70 2.99 -2.63
CA ARG A 260 -11.08 2.25 -1.43
C ARG A 260 -10.17 1.05 -1.22
N VAL A 261 -10.06 0.62 0.02
CA VAL A 261 -9.37 -0.62 0.41
C VAL A 261 -10.30 -1.44 1.28
N SER A 262 -10.70 -2.60 0.77
CA SER A 262 -11.34 -3.67 1.54
C SER A 262 -10.29 -4.35 2.42
N ASP A 263 -10.71 -4.73 3.62
CA ASP A 263 -9.85 -5.24 4.67
C ASP A 263 -10.39 -6.55 5.25
N ASN A 264 -9.49 -7.51 5.51
CA ASN A 264 -9.80 -8.82 6.06
C ASN A 264 -8.65 -9.36 6.92
N ASP A 265 -8.91 -9.49 8.21
CA ASP A 265 -7.99 -10.06 9.19
C ASP A 265 -8.41 -11.46 9.67
N ALA A 266 -9.23 -12.18 8.92
CA ALA A 266 -9.69 -13.51 9.32
C ALA A 266 -8.97 -14.61 8.52
N PRO A 267 -7.83 -15.17 8.99
CA PRO A 267 -7.06 -16.15 8.23
C PRO A 267 -7.92 -17.34 7.81
N GLY A 268 -7.84 -17.71 6.54
CA GLY A 268 -8.60 -18.82 5.98
C GLY A 268 -10.07 -18.51 5.68
N GLN A 269 -10.54 -17.28 5.91
CA GLN A 269 -11.89 -16.85 5.59
C GLN A 269 -11.89 -15.84 4.44
N GLN A 270 -13.00 -15.80 3.71
CA GLN A 270 -13.31 -14.78 2.71
C GLN A 270 -14.45 -13.92 3.27
N VAL A 271 -14.09 -12.86 4.00
CA VAL A 271 -15.01 -11.93 4.62
C VAL A 271 -14.43 -10.52 4.51
N GLN A 272 -15.27 -9.55 4.20
CA GLN A 272 -14.90 -8.14 4.30
C GLN A 272 -15.20 -7.72 5.73
N GLN A 273 -14.18 -7.33 6.49
CA GLN A 273 -14.33 -6.85 7.87
C GLN A 273 -14.58 -5.35 7.88
N SER A 274 -13.72 -4.59 7.21
CA SER A 274 -13.83 -3.15 7.12
C SER A 274 -13.53 -2.65 5.70
N MET A 275 -13.78 -1.37 5.46
CA MET A 275 -13.33 -0.69 4.25
C MET A 275 -12.99 0.77 4.56
N VAL A 276 -11.83 1.21 4.08
CA VAL A 276 -11.41 2.62 4.11
C VAL A 276 -11.48 3.26 2.72
N SER A 277 -11.69 4.57 2.68
CA SER A 277 -11.85 5.36 1.46
C SER A 277 -11.19 6.73 1.59
N ASN A 278 -10.84 7.33 0.44
CA ASN A 278 -10.48 8.74 0.36
C ASN A 278 -11.69 9.68 0.45
N VAL A 279 -12.89 9.15 0.22
CA VAL A 279 -14.16 9.90 0.31
C VAL A 279 -14.91 9.48 1.57
N PRO A 280 -15.29 10.41 2.47
CA PRO A 280 -16.01 10.08 3.69
C PRO A 280 -17.47 9.68 3.42
N LEU A 281 -18.12 9.10 4.43
CA LEU A 281 -19.58 8.94 4.44
C LEU A 281 -20.29 10.28 4.17
N PRO A 282 -21.44 10.30 3.45
CA PRO A 282 -22.28 9.16 3.07
C PRO A 282 -21.90 8.46 1.75
N HIS A 283 -20.63 8.39 1.36
CA HIS A 283 -20.15 7.66 0.19
C HIS A 283 -20.76 6.26 -0.01
N VAL A 284 -21.33 6.02 -1.20
CA VAL A 284 -21.89 4.73 -1.63
C VAL A 284 -21.36 4.38 -3.03
N TYR A 285 -20.91 3.13 -3.19
CA TYR A 285 -20.28 2.69 -4.44
C TYR A 285 -21.22 2.68 -5.65
N ASN A 286 -22.54 2.63 -5.45
CA ASN A 286 -23.53 2.60 -6.53
C ASN A 286 -24.33 3.90 -6.66
N ASP A 287 -23.87 4.96 -6.02
CA ASP A 287 -24.40 6.32 -6.17
C ASP A 287 -23.26 7.27 -6.58
N PRO A 288 -23.08 7.53 -7.89
CA PRO A 288 -22.05 8.42 -8.41
C PRO A 288 -22.08 9.83 -7.83
N THR A 289 -23.23 10.29 -7.32
CA THR A 289 -23.32 11.62 -6.68
C THR A 289 -22.55 11.75 -5.39
N THR A 290 -22.20 10.61 -4.79
CA THR A 290 -21.46 10.53 -3.52
C THR A 290 -19.96 10.29 -3.71
N TRP A 291 -19.46 10.28 -4.95
CA TRP A 291 -18.05 10.09 -5.24
C TRP A 291 -17.28 11.43 -5.16
N GLY A 292 -15.96 11.33 -5.09
CA GLY A 292 -15.06 12.48 -5.14
C GLY A 292 -14.78 12.93 -6.56
N ASN A 293 -13.75 13.73 -6.73
CA ASN A 293 -13.30 14.21 -8.04
C ASN A 293 -11.91 13.68 -8.36
N LEU A 294 -11.69 13.26 -9.60
CA LEU A 294 -10.37 13.04 -10.19
C LEU A 294 -10.11 14.14 -11.22
N VAL A 295 -8.97 14.82 -11.08
CA VAL A 295 -8.51 15.83 -12.03
C VAL A 295 -7.23 15.36 -12.72
N LEU A 296 -7.27 15.32 -14.05
CA LEU A 296 -6.09 15.01 -14.86
C LEU A 296 -5.28 16.29 -15.09
N LEU A 297 -4.18 16.46 -14.36
CA LEU A 297 -3.33 17.66 -14.51
C LEU A 297 -2.63 17.66 -15.88
N PRO A 298 -2.42 18.84 -16.51
CA PRO A 298 -1.83 18.95 -17.85
C PRO A 298 -0.35 18.52 -17.95
#